data_AF-A0A8S3PWB2-F1
#
_entry.id   AF-A0A8S3PWB2-F1
#
_cell.length_a   1.000
_cell.length_b   1.000
_cell.length_c   1.000
_cell.angle_alpha   90.00
_cell.angle_beta   90.00
_cell.angle_gamma   90.00
#
_symmetry.space_group_name_H-M   'P 1'
#
loop_
_entity.id
_entity.type
_entity.pdbx_description
1 polymer ?
#
loop_
_entity_poly.entity_id
_entity_poly.type
_entity_poly.pdbx_seq_one_letter_code
_entity_poly.pdbx_strand_id
1 'polypeptide(L)'
;MYVHLKDKNKIRHRKRWSQAENTFILALDGDVDFTPAVRLLVDRMVTNEQLGAACGRIHPIGKGGSMVWYQKFEYAVAHWLQKSTEHVLGCVLCSPGCFSLFRGSALMDDNVMRKYTIKPTEASHHLMYDQGEDRWLCTLLLQQGYRVDYAAASDAYTYAPEGFGEFFNQRRRWMPSTIANIMDLLTDARNTVSINNNISWLFMIYQGALMLSTLIGPSTVIMMIAGAYLTVFKINLLTSYAIALSPAILFTILCFTVKPKYQIMTAEIFSAIYSFIMMVVFVGCIITAVQQSPFHPSVIFLCSMVFIFLFAAVIHPWEFSCIFYGLLYFLCVPSGFLLLIIYSLCNMNSVSWGTREVAKKKTQKEKDEEEINKKENEKRRNKKLVKTLNASYSAKRFKKYIRAHKNETKTKEDRGIQTEDLNEVVVETNKRKTVSWLDKTPDEPTHEQTGITPTTDKPFDVRHKPKWTEDKDFKDGKIMSMTPKETIFGKNL
;
A
#
# COMPACT_ATOMS: atom_id res chain seq x y z
N MET A 1 -32.60 -20.24 -52.80
CA MET A 1 -31.90 -18.97 -52.48
C MET A 1 -31.85 -18.85 -50.95
N TYR A 2 -30.70 -19.08 -50.33
CA TYR A 2 -30.54 -18.89 -48.89
C TYR A 2 -30.12 -17.43 -48.64
N VAL A 3 -31.04 -16.62 -48.12
CA VAL A 3 -30.75 -15.25 -47.71
C VAL A 3 -30.17 -15.29 -46.30
N HIS A 4 -28.86 -15.12 -46.17
CA HIS A 4 -28.21 -15.02 -44.87
C HIS A 4 -28.48 -13.63 -44.29
N LEU A 5 -29.54 -13.49 -43.50
CA LEU A 5 -29.81 -12.26 -42.75
C LEU A 5 -28.75 -12.10 -41.66
N LYS A 6 -27.83 -11.15 -41.86
CA LYS A 6 -26.83 -10.77 -40.85
C LYS A 6 -27.52 -10.12 -39.66
N ASP A 7 -27.46 -10.77 -38.50
CA ASP A 7 -27.97 -10.22 -37.24
C ASP A 7 -27.15 -8.97 -36.83
N LYS A 8 -27.78 -7.80 -36.94
CA LYS A 8 -27.16 -6.50 -36.61
C LYS A 8 -26.73 -6.40 -35.15
N ASN A 9 -27.44 -7.06 -34.23
CA ASN A 9 -27.09 -7.05 -32.80
C ASN A 9 -25.83 -7.87 -32.55
N LYS A 10 -25.72 -9.07 -33.16
CA LYS A 10 -24.50 -9.88 -33.10
C LYS A 10 -23.29 -9.15 -33.67
N ILE A 11 -23.45 -8.44 -34.80
CA ILE A 11 -22.37 -7.65 -35.40
C ILE A 11 -21.96 -6.49 -34.48
N ARG A 12 -22.93 -5.74 -33.93
CA ARG A 12 -22.66 -4.63 -33.00
C ARG A 12 -21.95 -5.13 -31.73
N HIS A 13 -22.38 -6.27 -31.20
CA HIS A 13 -21.74 -6.91 -30.05
C HIS A 13 -20.29 -7.30 -30.36
N ARG A 14 -20.04 -8.01 -31.46
CA ARG A 14 -18.68 -8.39 -31.88
C ARG A 14 -17.77 -7.17 -32.10
N LYS A 15 -18.29 -6.09 -32.70
CA LYS A 15 -17.53 -4.84 -32.88
C LYS A 15 -17.17 -4.19 -31.55
N ARG A 16 -18.13 -4.09 -30.62
CA ARG A 16 -17.89 -3.57 -29.27
C ARG A 16 -16.87 -4.41 -28.51
N TRP A 17 -16.99 -5.74 -28.57
CA TRP A 17 -16.04 -6.65 -27.93
C TRP A 17 -14.62 -6.48 -28.48
N SER A 18 -14.47 -6.41 -29.81
CA SER A 18 -13.18 -6.18 -30.46
C SER A 18 -12.55 -4.83 -30.12
N GLN A 19 -13.37 -3.79 -29.90
CA GLN A 19 -12.91 -2.51 -29.38
C GLN A 19 -12.44 -2.65 -27.93
N ALA A 20 -13.28 -3.22 -27.06
CA ALA A 20 -12.97 -3.43 -25.64
C ALA A 20 -11.72 -4.30 -25.42
N GLU A 21 -11.45 -5.25 -26.31
CA GLU A 21 -10.25 -6.10 -26.31
C GLU A 21 -8.96 -5.30 -26.49
N ASN A 22 -9.03 -4.17 -27.22
CA ASN A 22 -7.90 -3.25 -27.44
C ASN A 22 -8.02 -1.95 -26.63
N THR A 23 -8.95 -1.91 -25.67
CA THR A 23 -9.11 -0.81 -24.73
C THR A 23 -8.50 -1.22 -23.40
N PHE A 24 -7.63 -0.38 -22.85
CA PHE A 24 -7.00 -0.60 -21.56
C PHE A 24 -7.31 0.54 -20.61
N ILE A 25 -7.71 0.21 -19.38
CA ILE A 25 -8.05 1.16 -18.31
C ILE A 25 -6.89 1.20 -17.32
N LEU A 26 -6.25 2.36 -17.21
CA LEU A 26 -5.16 2.59 -16.26
C LEU A 26 -5.74 3.04 -14.90
N ALA A 27 -5.54 2.22 -13.87
CA ALA A 27 -5.74 2.60 -12.48
C ALA A 27 -4.45 3.23 -11.94
N LEU A 28 -4.58 4.39 -11.31
CA LEU A 28 -3.48 5.22 -10.83
C LEU A 28 -3.87 5.95 -9.55
N ASP A 29 -3.01 5.90 -8.53
CA ASP A 29 -3.15 6.75 -7.35
C ASP A 29 -2.64 8.17 -7.64
N GLY A 30 -3.20 9.16 -6.95
CA GLY A 30 -2.93 10.59 -7.22
C GLY A 30 -1.51 11.06 -6.89
N ASP A 31 -0.70 10.23 -6.22
CA ASP A 31 0.65 10.51 -5.74
C ASP A 31 1.71 9.61 -6.38
N VAL A 32 1.39 9.00 -7.53
CA VAL A 32 2.26 8.05 -8.23
C VAL A 32 3.03 8.74 -9.35
N ASP A 33 4.34 8.49 -9.38
CA ASP A 33 5.24 8.90 -10.46
C ASP A 33 5.72 7.67 -11.25
N PHE A 34 5.77 7.78 -12.58
CA PHE A 34 6.18 6.70 -13.47
C PHE A 34 6.73 7.27 -14.78
N THR A 35 7.86 6.76 -15.29
CA THR A 35 8.40 7.19 -16.59
C THR A 35 9.31 6.12 -17.20
N PRO A 36 9.06 5.56 -18.41
CA PRO A 36 7.81 5.41 -19.16
C PRO A 36 7.19 4.02 -18.95
N ALA A 37 6.83 3.68 -17.71
CA ALA A 37 6.43 2.31 -17.32
C ALA A 37 5.13 1.80 -17.95
N VAL A 38 4.15 2.67 -18.23
CA VAL A 38 2.83 2.27 -18.79
C VAL A 38 2.99 1.55 -20.12
N ARG A 39 3.96 1.94 -20.95
CA ARG A 39 4.21 1.29 -22.25
C ARG A 39 4.53 -0.20 -22.08
N LEU A 40 5.31 -0.55 -21.05
CA LEU A 40 5.65 -1.94 -20.75
C LEU A 40 4.43 -2.75 -20.32
N LEU A 41 3.49 -2.15 -19.58
CA LEU A 41 2.21 -2.80 -19.25
C LEU A 41 1.37 -3.01 -20.51
N VAL A 42 1.25 -1.99 -21.37
CA VAL A 42 0.52 -2.10 -22.64
C VAL A 42 1.12 -3.20 -23.52
N ASP A 43 2.46 -3.25 -23.65
CA ASP A 43 3.13 -4.30 -24.43
C ASP A 43 2.80 -5.70 -23.91
N ARG A 44 2.73 -5.88 -22.58
CA ARG A 44 2.30 -7.16 -21.97
C ARG A 44 0.85 -7.48 -22.31
N MET A 45 -0.05 -6.51 -22.19
CA MET A 45 -1.47 -6.70 -22.51
C MET A 45 -1.67 -7.02 -24.00
N VAL A 46 -0.98 -6.34 -24.91
CA VAL A 46 -1.08 -6.62 -26.35
C VAL A 46 -0.52 -8.00 -26.71
N THR A 47 0.53 -8.46 -26.01
CA THR A 47 1.16 -9.76 -26.28
C THR A 47 0.28 -10.94 -25.87
N ASN A 48 -0.55 -10.80 -24.84
CA ASN A 48 -1.34 -11.89 -24.28
C ASN A 48 -2.84 -11.51 -24.16
N GLU A 49 -3.67 -12.06 -25.05
CA GLU A 49 -5.12 -11.84 -25.06
C GLU A 49 -5.83 -12.39 -23.81
N GLN A 50 -5.26 -13.39 -23.13
CA GLN A 50 -5.83 -13.93 -21.88
C GLN A 50 -5.52 -13.04 -20.65
N LEU A 51 -4.76 -11.96 -20.83
CA LEU A 51 -4.35 -11.08 -19.74
C LEU A 51 -5.46 -10.09 -19.43
N GLY A 52 -6.14 -10.30 -18.30
CA GLY A 52 -7.20 -9.42 -17.82
C GLY A 52 -6.67 -8.18 -17.11
N ALA A 53 -5.50 -8.29 -16.46
CA ALA A 53 -4.83 -7.18 -15.81
C ALA A 53 -3.31 -7.35 -15.76
N ALA A 54 -2.58 -6.24 -15.73
CA ALA A 54 -1.14 -6.20 -15.53
C ALA A 54 -0.77 -5.08 -14.54
N CYS A 55 0.17 -5.35 -13.64
CA CYS A 55 0.70 -4.34 -12.73
C CYS A 55 2.21 -4.20 -12.82
N GLY A 56 2.70 -3.01 -12.47
CA GLY A 56 4.13 -2.71 -12.42
C GLY A 56 4.76 -3.03 -11.07
N ARG A 57 6.08 -2.84 -11.00
CA ARG A 57 6.83 -2.82 -9.75
C ARG A 57 6.63 -1.50 -9.03
N ILE A 58 6.30 -1.57 -7.75
CA ILE A 58 6.03 -0.39 -6.92
C ILE A 58 7.21 -0.12 -5.99
N HIS A 59 7.74 1.09 -6.07
CA HIS A 59 8.84 1.58 -5.24
C HIS A 59 8.32 2.60 -4.22
N PRO A 60 8.38 2.30 -2.92
CA PRO A 60 7.99 3.26 -1.90
C PRO A 60 9.03 4.37 -1.76
N ILE A 61 8.58 5.62 -1.87
CA ILE A 61 9.36 6.84 -1.69
C ILE A 61 8.80 7.69 -0.53
N GLY A 62 9.55 8.70 -0.09
CA GLY A 62 9.17 9.59 1.01
C GLY A 62 10.36 10.44 1.48
N LYS A 63 10.13 11.33 2.44
CA LYS A 63 11.15 12.25 3.00
C LYS A 63 12.23 11.55 3.82
N GLY A 64 12.13 10.23 3.99
CA GLY A 64 13.04 9.40 4.78
C GLY A 64 12.49 9.13 6.20
N GLY A 65 13.20 8.28 6.94
CA GLY A 65 12.80 7.86 8.29
C GLY A 65 12.57 6.35 8.39
N SER A 66 12.47 5.87 9.63
CA SER A 66 12.36 4.44 9.93
C SER A 66 11.17 3.78 9.23
N MET A 67 10.00 4.43 9.19
CA MET A 67 8.82 3.86 8.57
C MET A 67 8.95 3.68 7.04
N VAL A 68 9.59 4.64 6.37
CA VAL A 68 9.88 4.54 4.93
C VAL A 68 10.93 3.46 4.67
N TRP A 69 11.97 3.38 5.50
CA TRP A 69 13.01 2.35 5.38
C TRP A 69 12.45 0.94 5.56
N TYR A 70 11.60 0.73 6.57
CA TYR A 70 10.89 -0.52 6.79
C TYR A 70 10.13 -0.94 5.52
N GLN A 71 9.35 -0.02 4.95
CA GLN A 71 8.54 -0.30 3.77
C GLN A 71 9.37 -0.51 2.50
N LYS A 72 10.50 0.20 2.34
CA LYS A 72 11.45 -0.05 1.24
C LYS A 72 11.96 -1.48 1.23
N PHE A 73 12.36 -2.00 2.39
CA PHE A 73 12.78 -3.40 2.48
C PHE A 73 11.62 -4.36 2.28
N GLU A 74 10.47 -4.10 2.92
CA GLU A 74 9.29 -4.96 2.83
C GLU A 74 8.80 -5.09 1.38
N TYR A 75 8.66 -3.99 0.66
CA TYR A 75 8.24 -3.99 -0.74
C TYR A 75 9.28 -4.72 -1.60
N ALA A 76 10.57 -4.47 -1.38
CA ALA A 76 11.62 -5.14 -2.14
C ALA A 76 11.52 -6.67 -1.97
N VAL A 77 11.47 -7.18 -0.74
CA VAL A 77 11.35 -8.63 -0.46
C VAL A 77 10.05 -9.21 -1.03
N ALA A 78 8.93 -8.49 -0.91
CA ALA A 78 7.66 -8.92 -1.50
C ALA A 78 7.73 -9.05 -3.03
N HIS A 79 8.42 -8.12 -3.71
CA HIS A 79 8.60 -8.17 -5.16
C HIS A 79 9.60 -9.25 -5.59
N TRP A 80 10.74 -9.39 -4.89
CA TRP A 80 11.78 -10.35 -5.20
C TRP A 80 11.35 -11.79 -5.01
N LEU A 81 10.57 -12.07 -3.95
CA LEU A 81 10.20 -13.42 -3.57
C LEU A 81 8.75 -13.72 -3.93
N GLN A 82 7.79 -13.07 -3.27
CA GLN A 82 6.39 -13.47 -3.36
C GLN A 82 5.77 -13.17 -4.73
N LYS A 83 5.78 -11.90 -5.18
CA LYS A 83 5.19 -11.51 -6.47
C LYS A 83 5.85 -12.21 -7.65
N SER A 84 7.17 -12.38 -7.58
CA SER A 84 7.93 -13.12 -8.61
C SER A 84 7.54 -14.60 -8.62
N THR A 85 7.41 -15.24 -7.46
CA THR A 85 6.94 -16.64 -7.37
C THR A 85 5.52 -16.79 -7.88
N GLU A 86 4.60 -15.91 -7.46
CA GLU A 86 3.21 -15.88 -7.93
C GLU A 86 3.13 -15.76 -9.46
N HIS A 87 3.89 -14.82 -10.04
CA HIS A 87 3.93 -14.62 -11.49
C HIS A 87 4.51 -15.84 -12.24
N VAL A 88 5.56 -16.48 -11.71
CA VAL A 88 6.15 -17.69 -12.31
C VAL A 88 5.21 -18.88 -12.23
N LEU A 89 4.48 -19.03 -11.11
CA LEU A 89 3.49 -20.10 -10.94
C LEU A 89 2.21 -19.85 -11.76
N GLY A 90 1.98 -18.61 -12.20
CA GLY A 90 1.08 -18.29 -13.30
C GLY A 90 0.36 -16.94 -13.18
N CYS A 91 -0.03 -16.53 -11.98
CA CYS A 91 -0.81 -15.31 -11.74
C CYS A 91 -0.41 -14.63 -10.44
N VAL A 92 -0.41 -13.28 -10.43
CA VAL A 92 -0.41 -12.53 -9.16
C VAL A 92 -1.83 -12.34 -8.64
N LEU A 93 -1.98 -12.35 -7.31
CA LEU A 93 -3.32 -12.27 -6.70
C LEU A 93 -3.91 -10.86 -6.59
N CYS A 94 -3.14 -9.85 -6.99
CA CYS A 94 -3.55 -8.46 -6.85
C CYS A 94 -2.70 -7.59 -7.76
N SER A 95 -3.38 -6.79 -8.59
CA SER A 95 -2.83 -5.64 -9.28
C SER A 95 -3.12 -4.41 -8.41
N PRO A 96 -2.11 -3.81 -7.76
CA PRO A 96 -2.34 -2.70 -6.83
C PRO A 96 -2.99 -1.51 -7.54
N GLY A 97 -3.90 -0.83 -6.84
CA GLY A 97 -4.62 0.34 -7.35
C GLY A 97 -3.71 1.50 -7.76
N CYS A 98 -2.51 1.58 -7.19
CA CYS A 98 -1.59 2.68 -7.45
C CYS A 98 -1.00 2.70 -8.87
N PHE A 99 -0.82 1.54 -9.52
CA PHE A 99 -0.31 1.48 -10.88
C PHE A 99 -0.61 0.12 -11.55
N SER A 100 -1.75 0.05 -12.23
CA SER A 100 -2.20 -1.16 -12.91
C SER A 100 -3.06 -0.89 -14.13
N LEU A 101 -3.05 -1.83 -15.07
CA LEU A 101 -3.75 -1.74 -16.34
C LEU A 101 -4.73 -2.90 -16.47
N PHE A 102 -6.00 -2.60 -16.75
CA PHE A 102 -7.08 -3.58 -16.89
C PHE A 102 -7.60 -3.63 -18.33
N ARG A 103 -7.90 -4.82 -18.85
CA ARG A 103 -8.47 -4.98 -20.18
C ARG A 103 -9.96 -4.68 -20.17
N GLY A 104 -10.41 -3.84 -21.09
CA GLY A 104 -11.83 -3.49 -21.22
C GLY A 104 -12.73 -4.71 -21.42
N SER A 105 -12.34 -5.64 -22.29
CA SER A 105 -13.10 -6.88 -22.52
C SER A 105 -13.18 -7.77 -21.28
N ALA A 106 -12.12 -7.86 -20.47
CA ALA A 106 -12.12 -8.64 -19.24
C ALA A 106 -13.03 -8.04 -18.16
N LEU A 107 -13.09 -6.70 -18.06
CA LEU A 107 -14.05 -6.01 -17.19
C LEU A 107 -15.50 -6.16 -17.70
N MET A 108 -15.68 -6.15 -19.02
CA MET A 108 -16.99 -6.33 -19.65
C MET A 108 -17.47 -7.78 -19.70
N ASP A 109 -16.61 -8.73 -19.30
CA ASP A 109 -16.98 -10.13 -19.27
C ASP A 109 -18.11 -10.39 -18.28
N ASP A 110 -18.80 -11.51 -18.49
CA ASP A 110 -20.05 -11.84 -17.84
C ASP A 110 -19.94 -11.66 -16.33
N ASN A 111 -20.76 -10.75 -15.83
CA ASN A 111 -20.96 -10.49 -14.41
C ASN A 111 -19.74 -9.99 -13.62
N VAL A 112 -18.57 -9.77 -14.23
CA VAL A 112 -17.36 -9.26 -13.53
C VAL A 112 -17.66 -7.90 -12.91
N MET A 113 -17.93 -6.88 -13.74
CA MET A 113 -18.25 -5.55 -13.22
C MET A 113 -19.57 -5.52 -12.46
N ARG A 114 -20.54 -6.39 -12.80
CA ARG A 114 -21.78 -6.47 -12.01
C ARG A 114 -21.46 -6.88 -10.58
N LYS A 115 -20.71 -7.96 -10.37
CA LYS A 115 -20.30 -8.48 -9.07
C LYS A 115 -19.43 -7.46 -8.32
N TYR A 116 -18.47 -6.85 -9.01
CA TYR A 116 -17.60 -5.82 -8.44
C TYR A 116 -18.36 -4.61 -7.88
N THR A 117 -19.44 -4.19 -8.55
CA THR A 117 -20.26 -3.04 -8.12
C THR A 117 -21.34 -3.36 -7.09
N ILE A 118 -21.49 -4.62 -6.66
CA ILE A 118 -22.47 -4.98 -5.63
C ILE A 118 -22.09 -4.30 -4.32
N LYS A 119 -23.07 -3.59 -3.74
CA LYS A 119 -22.87 -2.96 -2.44
C LYS A 119 -22.69 -4.02 -1.36
N PRO A 120 -21.76 -3.83 -0.42
CA PRO A 120 -21.54 -4.78 0.64
C PRO A 120 -22.74 -4.81 1.60
N THR A 121 -23.25 -6.02 1.81
CA THR A 121 -24.40 -6.32 2.67
C THR A 121 -24.05 -7.26 3.82
N GLU A 122 -22.95 -8.02 3.70
CA GLU A 122 -22.50 -9.01 4.66
C GLU A 122 -21.11 -8.65 5.19
N ALA A 123 -20.71 -9.21 6.33
CA ALA A 123 -19.43 -8.89 6.97
C ALA A 123 -18.22 -9.19 6.06
N SER A 124 -18.23 -10.33 5.35
CA SER A 124 -17.20 -10.69 4.36
C SER A 124 -17.13 -9.70 3.21
N HIS A 125 -18.29 -9.21 2.74
CA HIS A 125 -18.36 -8.22 1.67
C HIS A 125 -17.66 -6.92 2.06
N HIS A 126 -17.79 -6.45 3.31
CA HIS A 126 -17.06 -5.25 3.75
C HIS A 126 -15.54 -5.45 3.77
N LEU A 127 -15.05 -6.66 4.09
CA LEU A 127 -13.61 -6.95 4.07
C LEU A 127 -13.06 -7.04 2.64
N MET A 128 -13.84 -7.60 1.71
CA MET A 128 -13.40 -7.82 0.33
C MET A 128 -13.66 -6.59 -0.54
N TYR A 129 -14.88 -6.05 -0.53
CA TYR A 129 -15.32 -5.03 -1.49
C TYR A 129 -14.88 -3.62 -1.07
N ASP A 130 -14.92 -3.29 0.24
CA ASP A 130 -14.61 -1.93 0.71
C ASP A 130 -13.13 -1.73 1.10
N GLN A 131 -12.44 -2.79 1.56
CA GLN A 131 -11.09 -2.67 2.14
C GLN A 131 -9.95 -3.09 1.19
N GLY A 132 -10.24 -3.87 0.15
CA GLY A 132 -9.27 -4.27 -0.87
C GLY A 132 -9.96 -4.60 -2.18
N GLU A 133 -10.58 -3.57 -2.75
CA GLU A 133 -11.28 -3.57 -4.03
C GLU A 133 -10.38 -4.00 -5.19
N ASP A 134 -9.09 -3.63 -5.15
CA ASP A 134 -8.08 -4.00 -6.15
C ASP A 134 -7.86 -5.52 -6.18
N ARG A 135 -7.74 -6.13 -5.01
CA ARG A 135 -7.64 -7.58 -4.84
C ARG A 135 -8.95 -8.26 -5.20
N TRP A 136 -10.09 -7.70 -4.81
CA TRP A 136 -11.39 -8.26 -5.16
C TRP A 136 -11.61 -8.34 -6.66
N LEU A 137 -11.31 -7.25 -7.39
CA LEU A 137 -11.39 -7.25 -8.85
C LEU A 137 -10.46 -8.31 -9.47
N CYS A 138 -9.25 -8.45 -8.95
CA CYS A 138 -8.34 -9.50 -9.42
C CYS A 138 -8.87 -10.90 -9.13
N THR A 139 -9.44 -11.15 -7.95
CA THR A 139 -10.07 -12.44 -7.61
C THR A 139 -11.15 -12.81 -8.62
N LEU A 140 -12.02 -11.86 -8.99
CA LEU A 140 -13.05 -12.06 -10.00
C LEU A 140 -12.45 -12.41 -11.38
N LEU A 141 -11.42 -11.68 -11.81
CA LEU A 141 -10.72 -11.96 -13.07
C LEU A 141 -10.08 -13.35 -13.09
N LEU A 142 -9.43 -13.74 -11.99
CA LEU A 142 -8.79 -15.05 -11.86
C LEU A 142 -9.83 -16.18 -11.91
N GLN A 143 -10.95 -16.03 -11.20
CA GLN A 143 -12.05 -16.99 -11.21
C GLN A 143 -12.75 -17.04 -12.59
N GLN A 144 -12.81 -15.94 -13.32
CA GLN A 144 -13.34 -15.86 -14.69
C GLN A 144 -12.37 -16.42 -15.76
N GLY A 145 -11.18 -16.91 -15.35
CA GLY A 145 -10.22 -17.54 -16.26
C GLY A 145 -9.16 -16.61 -16.84
N TYR A 146 -9.15 -15.33 -16.45
CA TYR A 146 -8.12 -14.39 -16.91
C TYR A 146 -6.82 -14.56 -16.12
N ARG A 147 -5.72 -14.22 -16.78
CA ARG A 147 -4.42 -14.05 -16.15
C ARG A 147 -4.31 -12.65 -15.55
N VAL A 148 -3.57 -12.54 -14.45
CA VAL A 148 -3.13 -11.26 -13.87
C VAL A 148 -1.61 -11.29 -13.79
N ASP A 149 -0.93 -10.37 -14.48
CA ASP A 149 0.53 -10.35 -14.58
C ASP A 149 1.19 -9.26 -13.77
N TYR A 150 2.43 -9.54 -13.41
CA TYR A 150 3.36 -8.61 -12.81
C TYR A 150 4.52 -8.35 -13.77
N ALA A 151 4.69 -7.10 -14.17
CA ALA A 151 5.76 -6.64 -15.05
C ALA A 151 6.90 -6.04 -14.21
N ALA A 152 7.89 -6.87 -13.88
CA ALA A 152 9.03 -6.48 -13.05
C ALA A 152 9.86 -5.30 -13.60
N ALA A 153 9.87 -5.10 -14.92
CA ALA A 153 10.58 -3.99 -15.57
C ALA A 153 9.77 -2.67 -15.61
N SER A 154 8.51 -2.70 -15.18
CA SER A 154 7.59 -1.58 -15.25
C SER A 154 7.55 -0.85 -13.90
N ASP A 155 8.50 0.04 -13.65
CA ASP A 155 8.66 0.72 -12.36
C ASP A 155 7.73 1.93 -12.17
N ALA A 156 7.08 2.01 -11.01
CA ALA A 156 6.32 3.15 -10.53
C ALA A 156 6.71 3.48 -9.08
N TYR A 157 6.61 4.75 -8.70
CA TYR A 157 7.02 5.28 -7.40
C TYR A 157 5.81 5.88 -6.68
N THR A 158 5.59 5.53 -5.42
CA THR A 158 4.44 6.01 -4.62
C THR A 158 4.89 6.46 -3.23
N TYR A 159 4.22 7.45 -2.64
CA TYR A 159 4.56 7.91 -1.30
C TYR A 159 4.09 6.92 -0.26
N ALA A 160 5.03 6.34 0.47
CA ALA A 160 4.73 5.44 1.57
C ALA A 160 4.33 6.23 2.82
N PRO A 161 3.44 5.68 3.66
CA PRO A 161 3.15 6.21 4.99
C PRO A 161 4.43 6.56 5.76
N GLU A 162 4.58 7.81 6.18
CA GLU A 162 5.76 8.27 6.93
C GLU A 162 5.54 8.12 8.45
N GLY A 163 4.28 8.16 8.90
CA GLY A 163 3.91 8.03 10.30
C GLY A 163 3.52 6.60 10.70
N PHE A 164 3.81 6.22 11.95
CA PHE A 164 3.43 4.91 12.51
C PHE A 164 1.92 4.66 12.48
N GLY A 165 1.12 5.66 12.86
CA GLY A 165 -0.33 5.54 12.84
C GLY A 165 -0.92 5.42 11.43
N GLU A 166 -0.34 6.12 10.46
CA GLU A 166 -0.75 6.03 9.05
C GLU A 166 -0.47 4.62 8.50
N PHE A 167 0.73 4.10 8.77
CA PHE A 167 1.11 2.73 8.42
C PHE A 167 0.17 1.69 9.05
N PHE A 168 -0.09 1.77 10.37
CA PHE A 168 -1.01 0.84 11.04
C PHE A 168 -2.43 0.92 10.47
N ASN A 169 -2.92 2.12 10.19
CA ASN A 169 -4.24 2.32 9.59
C ASN A 169 -4.35 1.77 8.16
N GLN A 170 -3.29 1.85 7.36
CA GLN A 170 -3.23 1.22 6.04
C GLN A 170 -3.32 -0.30 6.17
N ARG A 171 -2.50 -0.90 7.03
CA ARG A 171 -2.40 -2.36 7.17
C ARG A 171 -3.61 -3.01 7.81
N ARG A 172 -4.32 -2.26 8.63
CA ARG A 172 -5.63 -2.63 9.15
C ARG A 172 -6.65 -2.97 8.06
N ARG A 173 -6.54 -2.38 6.86
CA ARG A 173 -7.40 -2.71 5.69
C ARG A 173 -6.81 -3.84 4.86
N TRP A 174 -5.51 -3.75 4.56
CA TRP A 174 -4.85 -4.68 3.65
C TRP A 174 -4.79 -6.11 4.19
N MET A 175 -4.55 -6.29 5.49
CA MET A 175 -4.40 -7.62 6.08
C MET A 175 -5.71 -8.43 6.05
N PRO A 176 -6.85 -7.94 6.60
CA PRO A 176 -8.10 -8.68 6.56
C PRO A 176 -8.59 -8.95 5.14
N SER A 177 -8.47 -7.96 4.24
CA SER A 177 -8.85 -8.14 2.83
C SER A 177 -8.02 -9.21 2.12
N THR A 178 -6.72 -9.27 2.40
CA THR A 178 -5.83 -10.32 1.85
C THR A 178 -6.26 -11.70 2.33
N ILE A 179 -6.54 -11.86 3.62
CA ILE A 179 -7.01 -13.12 4.19
C ILE A 179 -8.35 -13.53 3.56
N ALA A 180 -9.31 -12.61 3.50
CA ALA A 180 -10.65 -12.89 2.96
C ALA A 180 -10.63 -13.31 1.49
N ASN A 181 -9.86 -12.61 0.65
CA ASN A 181 -9.74 -12.94 -0.78
C ASN A 181 -9.00 -14.26 -1.03
N ILE A 182 -7.94 -14.56 -0.26
CA ILE A 182 -7.26 -15.86 -0.39
C ILE A 182 -8.19 -17.00 0.06
N MET A 183 -8.96 -16.81 1.14
CA MET A 183 -9.96 -17.78 1.58
C MET A 183 -11.04 -18.03 0.53
N ASP A 184 -11.54 -16.98 -0.12
CA ASP A 184 -12.52 -17.10 -1.21
C ASP A 184 -11.94 -17.90 -2.39
N LEU A 185 -10.74 -17.54 -2.84
CA LEU A 185 -10.02 -18.24 -3.91
C LEU A 185 -9.79 -19.72 -3.58
N LEU A 186 -9.34 -20.03 -2.36
CA LEU A 186 -9.11 -21.42 -1.92
C LEU A 186 -10.42 -22.21 -1.79
N THR A 187 -11.52 -21.56 -1.39
CA THR A 187 -12.83 -22.19 -1.31
C THR A 187 -13.35 -22.56 -2.71
N ASP A 188 -13.09 -21.71 -3.72
CA ASP A 188 -13.46 -21.94 -5.12
C ASP A 188 -12.33 -22.57 -5.96
N ALA A 189 -11.35 -23.22 -5.31
CA ALA A 189 -10.14 -23.74 -5.95
C ALA A 189 -10.43 -24.69 -7.12
N ARG A 190 -11.40 -25.60 -6.94
CA ARG A 190 -11.73 -26.62 -7.95
C ARG A 190 -12.23 -25.99 -9.25
N ASN A 191 -13.11 -24.99 -9.15
CA ASN A 191 -13.65 -24.29 -10.30
C ASN A 191 -12.61 -23.34 -10.91
N THR A 192 -11.85 -22.64 -10.07
CA THR A 192 -10.79 -21.74 -10.55
C THR A 192 -9.74 -22.50 -11.35
N VAL A 193 -9.26 -23.66 -10.85
CA VAL A 193 -8.28 -24.50 -11.56
C VAL A 193 -8.87 -25.11 -12.85
N SER A 194 -10.17 -25.42 -12.89
CA SER A 194 -10.78 -25.99 -14.10
C SER A 194 -11.03 -24.95 -15.21
N ILE A 195 -11.22 -23.68 -14.85
CA ILE A 195 -11.52 -22.58 -15.78
C ILE A 195 -10.23 -21.84 -16.18
N ASN A 196 -9.32 -21.59 -15.24
CA ASN A 196 -8.12 -20.78 -15.45
C ASN A 196 -6.88 -21.64 -15.70
N ASN A 197 -6.45 -21.72 -16.97
CA ASN A 197 -5.27 -22.49 -17.37
C ASN A 197 -3.95 -21.98 -16.75
N ASN A 198 -3.93 -20.78 -16.18
CA ASN A 198 -2.76 -20.21 -15.52
C ASN A 198 -2.73 -20.50 -14.00
N ILE A 199 -3.80 -21.08 -13.44
CA ILE A 199 -3.87 -21.46 -12.02
C ILE A 199 -3.85 -22.99 -11.91
N SER A 200 -2.77 -23.52 -11.33
CA SER A 200 -2.61 -24.94 -11.07
C SER A 200 -2.95 -25.32 -9.63
N TRP A 201 -3.14 -26.60 -9.35
CA TRP A 201 -3.22 -27.08 -7.96
C TRP A 201 -1.97 -26.77 -7.13
N LEU A 202 -0.78 -26.74 -7.76
CA LEU A 202 0.45 -26.32 -7.08
C LEU A 202 0.36 -24.85 -6.64
N PHE A 203 -0.18 -23.97 -7.48
CA PHE A 203 -0.46 -22.58 -7.11
C PHE A 203 -1.44 -22.50 -5.94
N MET A 204 -2.53 -23.27 -5.95
CA MET A 204 -3.50 -23.30 -4.85
C MET A 204 -2.88 -23.81 -3.54
N ILE A 205 -2.03 -24.83 -3.60
CA ILE A 205 -1.29 -25.33 -2.42
C ILE A 205 -0.33 -24.25 -1.90
N TYR A 206 0.38 -23.55 -2.78
CA TYR A 206 1.26 -22.44 -2.41
C TYR A 206 0.48 -21.32 -1.70
N GLN A 207 -0.67 -20.91 -2.23
CA GLN A 207 -1.52 -19.90 -1.58
C GLN A 207 -2.08 -20.38 -0.23
N GLY A 208 -2.46 -21.66 -0.13
CA GLY A 208 -2.85 -22.27 1.14
C GLY A 208 -1.71 -22.28 2.16
N ALA A 209 -0.48 -22.57 1.74
CA ALA A 209 0.70 -22.55 2.59
C ALA A 209 1.04 -21.13 3.08
N LEU A 210 0.93 -20.11 2.21
CA LEU A 210 1.10 -18.70 2.60
C LEU A 210 0.03 -18.25 3.60
N MET A 211 -1.23 -18.65 3.40
CA MET A 211 -2.30 -18.36 4.34
C MET A 211 -2.04 -19.02 5.70
N LEU A 212 -1.67 -20.30 5.72
CA LEU A 212 -1.30 -21.01 6.94
C LEU A 212 -0.12 -20.34 7.64
N SER A 213 0.92 -19.95 6.89
CA SER A 213 2.09 -19.24 7.40
C SER A 213 1.70 -17.92 8.09
N THR A 214 0.73 -17.19 7.53
CA THR A 214 0.23 -15.94 8.09
C THR A 214 -0.49 -16.19 9.42
N LEU A 215 -1.26 -17.28 9.53
CA LEU A 215 -1.98 -17.64 10.76
C LEU A 215 -1.06 -18.11 11.89
N ILE A 216 0.03 -18.83 11.57
CA ILE A 216 0.99 -19.31 12.59
C ILE A 216 2.02 -18.25 12.99
N GLY A 217 2.22 -17.21 12.17
CA GLY A 217 3.23 -16.16 12.36
C GLY A 217 3.28 -15.58 13.78
N PRO A 218 2.14 -15.15 14.38
CA PRO A 218 2.09 -14.68 15.77
C PRO A 218 2.69 -15.69 16.77
N SER A 219 2.34 -16.97 16.63
CA SER A 219 2.83 -18.05 17.51
C SER A 219 4.33 -18.29 17.34
N THR A 220 4.83 -18.23 16.10
CA THR A 220 6.27 -18.35 15.81
C THR A 220 7.07 -17.23 16.46
N VAL A 221 6.56 -15.99 16.42
CA VAL A 221 7.19 -14.85 17.09
C VAL A 221 7.22 -15.04 18.61
N ILE A 222 6.10 -15.45 19.22
CA ILE A 222 6.03 -15.70 20.67
C ILE A 222 7.01 -16.81 21.08
N MET A 223 7.07 -17.90 20.32
CA MET A 223 8.01 -19.01 20.56
C MET A 223 9.46 -18.55 20.46
N MET A 224 9.79 -17.72 19.48
CA MET A 224 11.13 -17.16 19.31
C MET A 224 11.54 -16.27 20.49
N ILE A 225 10.62 -15.42 20.99
CA ILE A 225 10.85 -14.58 22.16
C ILE A 225 11.01 -15.43 23.43
N ALA A 226 10.14 -16.42 23.63
CA ALA A 226 10.22 -17.32 24.79
C ALA A 226 11.54 -18.13 24.80
N GLY A 227 11.99 -18.59 23.63
CA GLY A 227 13.29 -19.25 23.48
C GLY A 227 14.46 -18.33 23.84
N ALA A 228 14.38 -17.05 23.48
CA ALA A 228 15.39 -16.06 23.88
C ALA A 228 15.41 -15.83 25.40
N TYR A 229 14.25 -15.78 26.06
CA TYR A 229 14.19 -15.63 27.51
C TYR A 229 14.75 -16.84 28.27
N LEU A 230 14.46 -18.05 27.79
CA LEU A 230 15.03 -19.28 28.32
C LEU A 230 16.57 -19.28 28.20
N THR A 231 17.10 -18.85 27.06
CA THR A 231 18.54 -18.95 26.76
C THR A 231 19.35 -17.81 27.39
N VAL A 232 18.87 -16.57 27.29
CA VAL A 232 19.60 -15.38 27.77
C VAL A 232 19.39 -15.16 29.26
N PHE A 233 18.13 -15.20 29.73
CA PHE A 233 17.79 -14.89 31.13
C PHE A 233 17.69 -16.13 32.02
N LYS A 234 17.81 -17.34 31.44
CA LYS A 234 17.70 -18.62 32.18
C LYS A 234 16.38 -18.76 32.94
N ILE A 235 15.31 -18.17 32.42
CA ILE A 235 13.97 -18.25 32.98
C ILE A 235 13.35 -19.59 32.59
N ASN A 236 12.56 -20.22 33.48
CA ASN A 236 11.83 -21.44 33.16
C ASN A 236 10.99 -21.30 31.87
N LEU A 237 10.85 -22.37 31.10
CA LEU A 237 10.12 -22.37 29.82
C LEU A 237 8.67 -21.86 29.96
N LEU A 238 7.92 -22.34 30.96
CA LEU A 238 6.52 -21.94 31.16
C LEU A 238 6.41 -20.45 31.49
N THR A 239 7.29 -19.96 32.36
CA THR A 239 7.36 -18.54 32.72
C THR A 239 7.79 -17.69 31.52
N SER A 240 8.71 -18.17 30.69
CA SER A 240 9.15 -17.49 29.47
C SER A 240 8.00 -17.30 28.49
N TYR A 241 7.18 -18.34 28.28
CA TYR A 241 5.97 -18.23 27.46
C TYR A 241 4.94 -17.27 28.07
N ALA A 242 4.70 -17.35 29.39
CA ALA A 242 3.77 -16.44 30.06
C ALA A 242 4.19 -14.98 29.90
N ILE A 243 5.48 -14.67 30.08
CA ILE A 243 6.03 -13.32 29.89
C ILE A 243 5.91 -12.90 28.43
N ALA A 244 6.28 -13.75 27.46
CA ALA A 244 6.25 -13.44 26.04
C ALA A 244 4.82 -13.19 25.52
N LEU A 245 3.83 -13.92 26.05
CA LEU A 245 2.43 -13.81 25.67
C LEU A 245 1.73 -12.59 26.32
N SER A 246 2.21 -12.15 27.49
CA SER A 246 1.55 -11.10 28.27
C SER A 246 1.30 -9.78 27.52
N PRO A 247 2.23 -9.21 26.72
CA PRO A 247 1.98 -7.95 26.03
C PRO A 247 1.02 -8.14 24.85
N ALA A 248 0.99 -9.32 24.23
CA ALA A 248 0.04 -9.66 23.18
C ALA A 248 -1.39 -9.71 23.73
N ILE A 249 -1.60 -10.42 24.85
CA ILE A 249 -2.91 -10.48 25.53
C ILE A 249 -3.34 -9.08 25.97
N LEU A 250 -2.45 -8.33 26.61
CA LEU A 250 -2.72 -6.97 27.05
C LEU A 250 -3.11 -6.07 25.87
N PHE A 251 -2.37 -6.15 24.76
CA PHE A 251 -2.67 -5.36 23.57
C PHE A 251 -4.02 -5.74 22.95
N THR A 252 -4.36 -7.04 22.89
CA THR A 252 -5.67 -7.51 22.44
C THR A 252 -6.80 -6.93 23.30
N ILE A 253 -6.67 -6.99 24.64
CA ILE A 253 -7.66 -6.41 25.56
C ILE A 253 -7.79 -4.89 25.33
N LEU A 254 -6.67 -4.19 25.14
CA LEU A 254 -6.67 -2.75 24.86
C LEU A 254 -7.33 -2.42 23.52
N CYS A 255 -7.18 -3.27 22.50
CA CYS A 255 -7.84 -3.10 21.22
C CYS A 255 -9.37 -3.20 21.31
N PHE A 256 -9.90 -4.00 22.23
CA PHE A 256 -11.35 -4.12 22.44
C PHE A 256 -11.93 -3.06 23.39
N THR A 257 -11.12 -2.43 24.23
CA THR A 257 -11.59 -1.56 25.32
C THR A 257 -11.33 -0.07 25.11
N VAL A 258 -10.28 0.29 24.35
CA VAL A 258 -9.82 1.68 24.23
C VAL A 258 -10.05 2.23 22.82
N LYS A 259 -10.16 3.56 22.68
CA LYS A 259 -10.32 4.24 21.38
C LYS A 259 -9.11 4.02 20.45
N PRO A 260 -9.30 3.99 19.11
CA PRO A 260 -8.25 3.69 18.14
C PRO A 260 -6.96 4.52 18.27
N LYS A 261 -7.07 5.81 18.61
CA LYS A 261 -5.92 6.69 18.84
C LYS A 261 -4.96 6.12 19.91
N TYR A 262 -5.50 5.66 21.04
CA TYR A 262 -4.69 5.11 22.12
C TYR A 262 -4.22 3.69 21.82
N GLN A 263 -4.95 2.92 21.03
CA GLN A 263 -4.47 1.63 20.54
C GLN A 263 -3.20 1.79 19.71
N ILE A 264 -3.19 2.75 18.76
CA ILE A 264 -2.02 3.07 17.94
C ILE A 264 -0.85 3.55 18.80
N MET A 265 -1.10 4.44 19.77
CA MET A 265 -0.04 4.91 20.69
C MET A 265 0.55 3.75 21.51
N THR A 266 -0.27 2.83 22.01
CA THR A 266 0.21 1.63 22.70
C THR A 266 0.98 0.72 21.76
N ALA A 267 0.50 0.53 20.52
CA ALA A 267 1.19 -0.27 19.52
C ALA A 267 2.57 0.31 19.20
N GLU A 268 2.71 1.63 19.15
CA GLU A 268 3.99 2.32 18.94
C GLU A 268 4.96 2.05 20.09
N ILE A 269 4.50 2.20 21.35
CA ILE A 269 5.30 1.92 22.55
C ILE A 269 5.70 0.44 22.59
N PHE A 270 4.76 -0.48 22.35
CA PHE A 270 5.06 -1.91 22.34
C PHE A 270 5.98 -2.30 21.19
N SER A 271 5.89 -1.64 20.04
CA SER A 271 6.82 -1.86 18.92
C SER A 271 8.24 -1.45 19.28
N ALA A 272 8.41 -0.33 19.98
CA ALA A 272 9.71 0.07 20.51
C ALA A 272 10.26 -0.95 21.51
N ILE A 273 9.44 -1.41 22.48
CA ILE A 273 9.85 -2.45 23.42
C ILE A 273 10.23 -3.75 22.70
N TYR A 274 9.42 -4.19 21.73
CA TYR A 274 9.69 -5.40 20.97
C TYR A 274 10.95 -5.31 20.12
N SER A 275 11.33 -4.12 19.63
CA SER A 275 12.60 -3.94 18.92
C SER A 275 13.80 -4.28 19.82
N PHE A 276 13.75 -3.93 21.11
CA PHE A 276 14.78 -4.31 22.08
C PHE A 276 14.73 -5.80 22.40
N ILE A 277 13.52 -6.38 22.53
CA ILE A 277 13.35 -7.82 22.71
C ILE A 277 13.93 -8.59 21.51
N MET A 278 13.77 -8.09 20.29
CA MET A 278 14.37 -8.70 19.10
C MET A 278 15.90 -8.67 19.13
N MET A 279 16.52 -7.65 19.72
CA MET A 279 17.97 -7.67 19.98
C MET A 279 18.35 -8.81 20.94
N VAL A 280 17.55 -9.04 21.98
CA VAL A 280 17.74 -10.18 22.90
C VAL A 280 17.57 -11.51 22.17
N VAL A 281 16.61 -11.61 21.25
CA VAL A 281 16.43 -12.80 20.39
C VAL A 281 17.68 -13.08 19.54
N PHE A 282 18.26 -12.05 18.91
CA PHE A 282 19.50 -12.20 18.15
C PHE A 282 20.65 -12.71 19.02
N VAL A 283 20.83 -12.13 20.20
CA VAL A 283 21.85 -12.58 21.17
C VAL A 283 21.57 -14.00 21.64
N GLY A 284 20.32 -14.34 21.98
CA GLY A 284 19.92 -15.68 22.39
C GLY A 284 20.18 -16.72 21.29
N CYS A 285 19.98 -16.36 20.03
CA CYS A 285 20.30 -17.22 18.89
C CYS A 285 21.81 -17.48 18.78
N ILE A 286 22.65 -16.46 18.97
CA ILE A 286 24.12 -16.61 18.98
C ILE A 286 24.57 -17.50 20.13
N ILE A 287 24.04 -17.27 21.34
CA ILE A 287 24.34 -18.11 22.52
C ILE A 287 23.93 -19.56 22.26
N THR A 288 22.76 -19.79 21.69
CA THR A 288 22.26 -21.13 21.34
C THR A 288 23.18 -21.82 20.33
N ALA A 289 23.65 -21.09 19.32
CA ALA A 289 24.56 -21.62 18.30
C ALA A 289 25.90 -22.06 18.90
N VAL A 290 26.42 -21.30 19.87
CA VAL A 290 27.73 -21.57 20.50
C VAL A 290 27.65 -22.60 21.60
N GLN A 291 26.63 -22.54 22.46
CA GLN A 291 26.54 -23.36 23.67
C GLN A 291 25.80 -24.68 23.47
N GLN A 292 24.79 -24.72 22.58
CA GLN A 292 24.01 -25.93 22.33
C GLN A 292 24.45 -26.61 21.05
N SER A 293 24.18 -25.97 19.91
CA SER A 293 24.60 -26.47 18.59
C SER A 293 24.29 -25.43 17.52
N PRO A 294 25.16 -25.24 16.51
CA PRO A 294 24.84 -24.44 15.33
C PRO A 294 23.69 -25.06 14.50
N PHE A 295 23.41 -26.35 14.71
CA PHE A 295 22.31 -27.08 14.06
C PHE A 295 21.00 -27.04 14.87
N HIS A 296 20.94 -26.23 15.93
CA HIS A 296 19.69 -26.05 16.67
C HIS A 296 18.62 -25.45 15.72
N PRO A 297 17.37 -25.94 15.72
CA PRO A 297 16.34 -25.51 14.76
C PRO A 297 16.14 -24.00 14.67
N SER A 298 16.15 -23.28 15.81
CA SER A 298 16.01 -21.81 15.84
C SER A 298 17.18 -21.08 15.17
N VAL A 299 18.39 -21.63 15.27
CA VAL A 299 19.60 -21.07 14.65
C VAL A 299 19.54 -21.30 13.14
N ILE A 300 19.25 -22.53 12.71
CA ILE A 300 19.05 -22.86 11.30
C ILE A 300 17.97 -21.95 10.70
N PHE A 301 16.84 -21.77 11.38
CA PHE A 301 15.75 -20.93 10.91
C PHE A 301 16.19 -19.48 10.68
N LEU A 302 16.82 -18.85 11.69
CA LEU A 302 17.24 -17.45 11.58
C LEU A 302 18.34 -17.26 10.53
N CYS A 303 19.35 -18.14 10.52
CA CYS A 303 20.42 -18.10 9.53
C CYS A 303 19.89 -18.33 8.11
N SER A 304 18.97 -19.27 7.91
CA SER A 304 18.34 -19.53 6.61
C SER A 304 17.52 -18.33 6.15
N MET A 305 16.76 -17.70 7.04
CA MET A 305 15.98 -16.50 6.72
C MET A 305 16.86 -15.33 6.30
N VAL A 306 17.94 -15.06 7.05
CA VAL A 306 18.93 -14.01 6.69
C VAL A 306 19.60 -14.35 5.36
N PHE A 307 20.00 -15.62 5.16
CA PHE A 307 20.60 -16.09 3.92
C PHE A 307 19.67 -15.87 2.71
N ILE A 308 18.39 -16.24 2.83
CA ILE A 308 17.41 -16.07 1.74
C ILE A 308 17.30 -14.59 1.34
N PHE A 309 17.25 -13.67 2.30
CA PHE A 309 17.16 -12.23 1.98
C PHE A 309 18.45 -11.67 1.40
N LEU A 310 19.62 -12.08 1.90
CA LEU A 310 20.90 -11.68 1.33
C LEU A 310 21.07 -12.22 -0.10
N PHE A 311 20.71 -13.49 -0.32
CA PHE A 311 20.75 -14.12 -1.63
C PHE A 311 19.80 -13.45 -2.61
N ALA A 312 18.56 -13.16 -2.18
CA ALA A 312 17.59 -12.42 -2.98
C ALA A 312 18.13 -11.04 -3.37
N ALA A 313 18.73 -10.29 -2.43
CA ALA A 313 19.31 -8.98 -2.71
C ALA A 313 20.47 -9.06 -3.72
N VAL A 314 21.33 -10.08 -3.63
CA VAL A 314 22.45 -10.28 -4.58
C VAL A 314 21.94 -10.55 -6.01
N ILE A 315 20.85 -11.30 -6.15
CA ILE A 315 20.22 -11.58 -7.45
C ILE A 315 19.51 -10.35 -8.03
N HIS A 316 19.24 -9.33 -7.21
CA HIS A 316 18.58 -8.08 -7.61
C HIS A 316 19.53 -6.88 -7.44
N PRO A 317 20.63 -6.77 -8.24
CA PRO A 317 21.71 -5.80 -8.00
C PRO A 317 21.24 -4.35 -8.03
N TRP A 318 20.24 -4.03 -8.85
CA TRP A 318 19.65 -2.68 -8.96
C TRP A 318 18.94 -2.22 -7.68
N GLU A 319 18.51 -3.16 -6.83
CA GLU A 319 17.80 -2.89 -5.59
C GLU A 319 18.59 -3.40 -4.37
N PHE A 320 19.85 -3.78 -4.55
CA PHE A 320 20.70 -4.33 -3.49
C PHE A 320 20.74 -3.42 -2.26
N SER A 321 20.72 -2.10 -2.46
CA SER A 321 20.71 -1.11 -1.36
C SER A 321 19.54 -1.27 -0.39
N CYS A 322 18.43 -1.89 -0.80
CA CYS A 322 17.29 -2.12 0.10
C CYS A 322 17.66 -3.02 1.28
N ILE A 323 18.69 -3.88 1.15
CA ILE A 323 19.15 -4.76 2.24
C ILE A 323 19.61 -4.00 3.49
N PHE A 324 20.13 -2.78 3.32
CA PHE A 324 20.57 -1.96 4.45
C PHE A 324 19.41 -1.56 5.37
N TYR A 325 18.19 -1.53 4.86
CA TYR A 325 16.98 -1.29 5.64
C TYR A 325 16.44 -2.58 6.30
N GLY A 326 16.96 -3.76 5.94
CA GLY A 326 16.50 -5.05 6.43
C GLY A 326 16.72 -5.26 7.93
N LEU A 327 17.75 -4.66 8.52
CA LEU A 327 17.96 -4.74 9.98
C LEU A 327 16.75 -4.19 10.74
N LEU A 328 16.24 -3.02 10.32
CA LEU A 328 15.06 -2.43 10.92
C LEU A 328 13.83 -3.34 10.78
N TYR A 329 13.64 -3.93 9.60
CA TYR A 329 12.56 -4.88 9.36
C TYR A 329 12.62 -6.06 10.33
N PHE A 330 13.79 -6.65 10.53
CA PHE A 330 13.96 -7.75 11.49
C PHE A 330 13.69 -7.36 12.94
N LEU A 331 14.11 -6.16 13.37
CA LEU A 331 13.79 -5.65 14.70
C LEU A 331 12.29 -5.41 14.89
N CYS A 332 11.58 -5.10 13.81
CA CYS A 332 10.15 -4.88 13.81
C CYS A 332 9.31 -6.15 13.57
N VAL A 333 9.91 -7.34 13.53
CA VAL A 333 9.17 -8.61 13.30
C VAL A 333 7.99 -8.80 14.27
N PRO A 334 8.12 -8.60 15.60
CA PRO A 334 6.97 -8.72 16.49
C PRO A 334 5.94 -7.59 16.30
N SER A 335 6.37 -6.41 15.84
CA SER A 335 5.41 -5.37 15.48
C SER A 335 4.57 -5.79 14.27
N GLY A 336 5.20 -6.25 13.19
CA GLY A 336 4.53 -6.63 11.94
C GLY A 336 3.74 -7.94 12.01
N PHE A 337 4.27 -8.97 12.67
CA PHE A 337 3.68 -10.32 12.69
C PHE A 337 2.86 -10.64 13.95
N LEU A 338 2.81 -9.74 14.94
CA LEU A 338 2.00 -9.94 16.15
C LEU A 338 1.11 -8.73 16.42
N LEU A 339 1.67 -7.54 16.67
CA LEU A 339 0.86 -6.36 17.00
C LEU A 339 -0.04 -5.91 15.85
N LEU A 340 0.51 -5.83 14.63
CA LEU A 340 -0.23 -5.39 13.45
C LEU A 340 -1.37 -6.37 13.12
N ILE A 341 -1.14 -7.68 13.26
CA ILE A 341 -2.17 -8.71 13.08
C ILE A 341 -3.29 -8.53 14.11
N ILE A 342 -2.96 -8.43 15.40
CA ILE A 342 -3.94 -8.19 16.48
C ILE A 342 -4.74 -6.91 16.18
N TYR A 343 -4.04 -5.80 15.90
CA TYR A 343 -4.69 -4.52 15.62
C TYR A 343 -5.63 -4.60 14.41
N SER A 344 -5.19 -5.25 13.33
CA SER A 344 -5.98 -5.39 12.11
C SER A 344 -7.25 -6.20 12.34
N LEU A 345 -7.17 -7.34 13.04
CA LEU A 345 -8.30 -8.21 13.35
C LEU A 345 -9.28 -7.59 14.36
N CYS A 346 -8.77 -6.95 15.42
CA CYS A 346 -9.64 -6.30 16.40
C CYS A 346 -10.38 -5.08 15.84
N ASN A 347 -9.86 -4.44 14.79
CA ASN A 347 -10.46 -3.24 14.18
C ASN A 347 -11.02 -3.47 12.77
N MET A 348 -11.40 -4.71 12.44
CA MET A 348 -12.05 -5.06 11.17
C MET A 348 -13.35 -4.31 10.91
N ASN A 349 -14.06 -3.94 11.98
CA ASN A 349 -15.32 -3.21 11.93
C ASN A 349 -15.20 -1.76 11.41
N SER A 350 -13.99 -1.19 11.41
CA SER A 350 -13.79 0.17 10.95
C SER A 350 -13.44 0.18 9.46
N VAL A 351 -14.33 0.73 8.64
CA VAL A 351 -14.14 0.90 7.19
C VAL A 351 -13.54 2.26 6.81
N SER A 352 -12.99 2.99 7.78
CA SER A 352 -12.35 4.27 7.50
C SER A 352 -11.06 4.08 6.70
N TRP A 353 -10.88 4.87 5.65
CA TRP A 353 -9.73 4.72 4.74
C TRP A 353 -8.42 5.25 5.31
N GLY A 354 -8.47 6.10 6.35
CA GLY A 354 -7.31 6.61 7.09
C GLY A 354 -6.40 7.58 6.32
N THR A 355 -6.34 7.47 4.99
CA THR A 355 -5.53 8.31 4.08
C THR A 355 -6.18 9.65 3.72
N ARG A 356 -7.38 9.91 4.27
CA ARG A 356 -8.07 11.19 4.22
C ARG A 356 -8.58 11.57 5.60
N GLU A 357 -7.67 11.75 6.55
CA GLU A 357 -7.86 12.95 7.37
C GLU A 357 -7.79 14.12 6.38
N VAL A 358 -8.95 14.47 5.78
CA VAL A 358 -9.17 15.80 5.27
C VAL A 358 -8.66 16.67 6.39
N ALA A 359 -7.50 17.31 6.20
CA ALA A 359 -6.95 18.24 7.16
C ALA A 359 -8.15 19.10 7.54
N LYS A 360 -8.66 18.89 8.77
CA LYS A 360 -9.97 19.39 9.20
C LYS A 360 -9.94 20.84 8.78
N LYS A 361 -10.79 21.24 7.82
CA LYS A 361 -10.62 22.52 7.11
C LYS A 361 -10.59 23.58 8.20
N LYS A 362 -9.37 24.04 8.56
CA LYS A 362 -9.17 24.85 9.76
C LYS A 362 -10.16 25.99 9.67
N THR A 363 -10.97 26.14 10.70
CA THR A 363 -11.96 27.20 10.77
C THR A 363 -11.23 28.53 10.54
N GLN A 364 -11.84 29.54 9.92
CA GLN A 364 -11.14 30.81 9.66
C GLN A 364 -10.45 31.34 10.93
N LYS A 365 -11.11 31.22 12.09
CA LYS A 365 -10.52 31.49 13.42
C LYS A 365 -9.22 30.74 13.73
N GLU A 366 -9.16 29.45 13.44
CA GLU A 366 -7.96 28.62 13.70
C GLU A 366 -6.80 28.99 12.76
N LYS A 367 -7.10 29.44 11.53
CA LYS A 367 -6.09 29.97 10.60
C LYS A 367 -5.58 31.33 11.05
N ASP A 368 -6.49 32.20 11.49
CA ASP A 368 -6.15 33.54 11.97
C ASP A 368 -5.32 33.47 13.26
N GLU A 369 -5.66 32.59 14.21
CA GLU A 369 -4.89 32.35 15.44
C GLU A 369 -3.48 31.80 15.16
N GLU A 370 -3.34 30.92 14.17
CA GLU A 370 -2.05 30.36 13.79
C GLU A 370 -1.16 31.38 13.06
N GLU A 371 -1.76 32.27 12.26
CA GLU A 371 -1.06 33.38 11.62
C GLU A 371 -0.63 34.45 12.64
N ILE A 372 -1.47 34.74 13.63
CA ILE A 372 -1.15 35.62 14.77
C ILE A 372 0.00 35.02 15.59
N ASN A 373 -0.07 33.74 15.94
CA ASN A 373 1.00 33.05 16.68
C ASN A 373 2.31 32.98 15.90
N LYS A 374 2.27 32.81 14.57
CA LYS A 374 3.45 32.91 13.71
C LYS A 374 4.06 34.30 13.74
N LYS A 375 3.25 35.35 13.58
CA LYS A 375 3.69 36.75 13.65
C LYS A 375 4.25 37.10 15.03
N GLU A 376 3.66 36.60 16.12
CA GLU A 376 4.18 36.79 17.47
C GLU A 376 5.50 36.05 17.71
N ASN A 377 5.63 34.82 17.21
CA ASN A 377 6.87 34.05 17.32
C ASN A 377 7.99 34.65 16.47
N GLU A 378 7.72 35.14 15.27
CA GLU A 378 8.67 35.90 14.47
C GLU A 378 9.07 37.20 15.16
N LYS A 379 8.12 37.96 15.72
CA LYS A 379 8.43 39.14 16.53
C LYS A 379 9.30 38.81 17.74
N ARG A 380 9.01 37.73 18.47
CA ARG A 380 9.83 37.26 19.60
C ARG A 380 11.22 36.82 19.16
N ARG A 381 11.33 36.13 18.02
CA ARG A 381 12.59 35.67 17.44
C ARG A 381 13.44 36.85 16.96
N ASN A 382 12.86 37.82 16.27
CA ASN A 382 13.53 39.05 15.88
C ASN A 382 13.93 39.89 17.09
N LYS A 383 13.09 39.99 18.13
CA LYS A 383 13.45 40.71 19.37
C LYS A 383 14.60 40.04 20.10
N LYS A 384 14.67 38.70 20.12
CA LYS A 384 15.82 37.93 20.62
C LYS A 384 17.06 38.19 19.75
N LEU A 385 16.92 38.13 18.42
CA LEU A 385 18.01 38.36 17.48
C LEU A 385 18.62 39.76 17.62
N VAL A 386 17.77 40.80 17.72
CA VAL A 386 18.18 42.19 17.96
C VAL A 386 18.86 42.33 19.33
N LYS A 387 18.37 41.66 20.37
CA LYS A 387 19.03 41.66 21.69
C LYS A 387 20.40 41.00 21.64
N THR A 388 20.55 39.90 20.93
CA THR A 388 21.83 39.20 20.71
C THR A 388 22.79 40.02 19.85
N LEU A 389 22.29 40.67 18.79
CA LEU A 389 23.07 41.56 17.93
C LEU A 389 23.54 42.80 18.70
N ASN A 390 22.68 43.44 19.50
CA ASN A 390 23.05 44.57 20.36
C ASN A 390 24.06 44.18 21.45
N ALA A 391 23.93 42.98 22.04
CA ALA A 391 24.93 42.46 22.97
C ALA A 391 26.28 42.23 22.27
N SER A 392 26.27 41.70 21.04
CA SER A 392 27.47 41.49 20.23
C SER A 392 28.10 42.81 19.75
N TYR A 393 27.28 43.81 19.39
CA TYR A 393 27.73 45.14 19.00
C TYR A 393 28.32 45.91 20.19
N SER A 394 27.70 45.81 21.37
CA SER A 394 28.22 46.35 22.63
C SER A 394 29.55 45.67 23.01
N ALA A 395 29.66 44.34 22.87
CA ALA A 395 30.90 43.60 23.09
C ALA A 395 32.02 43.98 22.08
N LYS A 396 31.67 44.23 20.81
CA LYS A 396 32.62 44.73 19.79
C LYS A 396 33.05 46.17 20.08
N ARG A 397 32.13 47.04 20.53
CA ARG A 397 32.44 48.43 20.93
C ARG A 397 33.30 48.47 22.19
N PHE A 398 33.04 47.60 23.17
CA PHE A 398 33.86 47.43 24.37
C PHE A 398 35.26 46.89 24.05
N LYS A 399 35.36 45.89 23.15
CA LYS A 399 36.67 45.43 22.62
C LYS A 399 37.40 46.51 21.81
N LYS A 400 36.69 47.34 21.05
CA LYS A 400 37.26 48.47 20.30
C LYS A 400 37.71 49.61 21.24
N TYR A 401 36.96 49.87 22.32
CA TYR A 401 37.33 50.81 23.39
C TYR A 401 38.59 50.36 24.14
N ILE A 402 38.66 49.08 24.53
CA ILE A 402 39.86 48.48 25.15
C ILE A 402 41.06 48.49 24.18
N ARG A 403 40.85 48.30 22.87
CA ARG A 403 41.92 48.43 21.86
C ARG A 403 42.34 49.89 21.61
N ALA A 404 41.41 50.84 21.67
CA ALA A 404 41.68 52.27 21.47
C ALA A 404 42.40 52.90 22.68
N HIS A 405 42.15 52.42 23.90
CA HIS A 405 42.87 52.84 25.12
C HIS A 405 44.18 52.09 25.37
N LYS A 406 44.61 51.19 24.47
CA LYS A 406 45.95 50.59 24.51
C LYS A 406 46.97 51.31 23.62
N ASN A 407 46.52 52.25 22.79
CA ASN A 407 47.37 53.08 21.92
C ASN A 407 46.76 54.50 21.83
N GLU A 408 47.00 55.35 22.83
CA GLU A 408 46.75 56.79 22.66
C GLU A 408 47.98 57.46 22.06
N THR A 409 47.93 57.78 20.77
CA THR A 409 48.40 59.08 20.27
C THR A 409 47.88 59.36 18.86
N LYS A 410 47.23 60.54 18.73
CA LYS A 410 47.04 61.39 17.55
C LYS A 410 45.87 61.14 16.57
N THR A 411 45.03 62.19 16.58
CA THR A 411 44.34 62.92 15.49
C THR A 411 43.00 62.47 14.90
N LYS A 412 42.10 63.47 14.93
CA LYS A 412 40.75 63.66 14.38
C LYS A 412 40.60 63.28 12.89
N GLU A 413 39.45 62.74 12.51
CA GLU A 413 38.40 63.49 11.78
C GLU A 413 37.11 62.66 11.57
N ASP A 414 36.01 63.39 11.50
CA ASP A 414 34.61 62.95 11.42
C ASP A 414 34.18 62.62 9.98
N ARG A 415 33.25 61.65 9.82
CA ARG A 415 32.14 61.67 8.84
C ARG A 415 31.25 60.43 8.95
N GLY A 416 29.95 60.65 9.14
CA GLY A 416 28.91 59.62 9.21
C GLY A 416 28.37 59.20 7.84
N ILE A 417 27.76 58.01 7.78
CA ILE A 417 27.00 57.50 6.63
C ILE A 417 25.72 56.83 7.16
N GLN A 418 24.59 57.28 6.60
CA GLN A 418 23.22 56.81 6.82
C GLN A 418 22.97 55.46 6.13
N THR A 419 22.12 54.64 6.74
CA THR A 419 21.63 53.35 6.21
C THR A 419 20.18 53.50 5.78
N GLU A 420 19.90 53.46 4.48
CA GLU A 420 18.56 53.23 3.92
C GLU A 420 18.64 52.12 2.86
N ASP A 421 17.93 51.04 3.17
CA ASP A 421 17.10 50.19 2.31
C ASP A 421 17.70 49.37 1.15
N LEU A 422 18.06 48.14 1.51
CA LEU A 422 18.30 46.96 0.66
C LEU A 422 17.02 46.08 0.49
N ASN A 423 15.83 46.68 0.42
CA ASN A 423 14.55 45.94 0.43
C ASN A 423 13.93 45.63 -0.94
N GLU A 424 14.65 45.77 -2.06
CA GLU A 424 14.06 45.65 -3.41
C GLU A 424 14.50 44.43 -4.24
N VAL A 425 14.84 43.32 -3.59
CA VAL A 425 15.04 42.05 -4.31
C VAL A 425 14.24 40.97 -3.61
N VAL A 426 13.46 40.20 -4.39
CA VAL A 426 12.58 39.08 -3.99
C VAL A 426 11.08 39.41 -3.88
N VAL A 427 10.47 39.95 -4.94
CA VAL A 427 9.04 39.66 -5.26
C VAL A 427 8.83 39.67 -6.78
N GLU A 428 9.27 38.64 -7.50
CA GLU A 428 8.74 38.40 -8.86
C GLU A 428 9.01 36.98 -9.38
N THR A 429 8.29 35.99 -8.87
CA THR A 429 8.10 34.69 -9.57
C THR A 429 6.97 33.90 -8.89
N ASN A 430 5.73 34.10 -9.34
CA ASN A 430 4.68 33.07 -9.34
C ASN A 430 3.35 33.59 -9.91
N LYS A 431 3.15 33.43 -11.22
CA LYS A 431 1.81 33.38 -11.84
C LYS A 431 1.82 32.31 -12.93
N ARG A 432 1.27 31.12 -12.64
CA ARG A 432 0.88 30.13 -13.66
C ARG A 432 -0.65 30.03 -13.73
N LYS A 433 -1.13 30.05 -14.96
CA LYS A 433 -2.54 30.10 -15.40
C LYS A 433 -3.22 28.74 -15.22
N THR A 434 -4.45 28.74 -14.71
CA THR A 434 -5.41 27.62 -14.72
C THR A 434 -6.28 27.70 -15.98
N VAL A 435 -6.60 26.55 -16.58
CA VAL A 435 -7.54 26.41 -17.70
C VAL A 435 -8.76 25.64 -17.19
N SER A 436 -9.97 26.21 -17.38
CA SER A 436 -11.24 25.57 -17.03
C SER A 436 -11.88 24.91 -18.26
N TRP A 437 -12.40 23.70 -18.11
CA TRP A 437 -13.23 23.04 -19.12
C TRP A 437 -14.69 23.04 -18.66
N LEU A 438 -15.56 23.75 -19.39
CA LEU A 438 -17.01 23.74 -19.24
C LEU A 438 -17.67 23.37 -20.59
N ASP A 439 -18.73 22.59 -20.45
CA ASP A 439 -19.88 22.36 -21.34
C ASP A 439 -19.70 21.67 -22.68
N LYS A 440 -20.09 20.38 -22.71
CA LYS A 440 -20.93 19.81 -23.78
C LYS A 440 -21.90 18.76 -23.21
N THR A 441 -23.20 19.04 -23.28
CA THR A 441 -24.27 18.05 -23.15
C THR A 441 -24.47 17.29 -24.47
N PRO A 442 -24.61 15.96 -24.45
CA PRO A 442 -25.16 15.22 -25.59
C PRO A 442 -26.57 14.70 -25.30
N ASP A 443 -27.44 14.84 -26.31
CA ASP A 443 -28.86 14.48 -26.34
C ASP A 443 -29.16 13.00 -26.03
N GLU A 444 -30.28 12.76 -25.34
CA GLU A 444 -30.86 11.43 -25.11
C GLU A 444 -31.57 10.89 -26.36
N PRO A 445 -31.43 9.59 -26.67
CA PRO A 445 -32.46 8.85 -27.39
C PRO A 445 -33.12 7.80 -26.51
N THR A 446 -34.45 7.88 -26.47
CA THR A 446 -35.39 6.85 -26.03
C THR A 446 -35.25 5.58 -26.89
N HIS A 447 -35.34 4.38 -26.27
CA HIS A 447 -36.28 3.30 -26.64
C HIS A 447 -35.90 1.92 -26.04
N GLU A 448 -36.92 1.35 -25.41
CA GLU A 448 -37.36 -0.07 -25.33
C GLU A 448 -36.40 -1.20 -24.96
N GLN A 449 -36.72 -1.81 -23.81
CA GLN A 449 -36.22 -3.08 -23.31
C GLN A 449 -36.68 -4.24 -24.20
N THR A 450 -35.74 -4.99 -24.75
CA THR A 450 -35.96 -6.39 -25.15
C THR A 450 -34.80 -7.23 -24.62
N GLY A 451 -35.14 -8.16 -23.73
CA GLY A 451 -34.18 -9.12 -23.16
C GLY A 451 -33.75 -10.12 -24.23
N ILE A 452 -32.45 -10.34 -24.36
CA ILE A 452 -31.88 -11.41 -25.19
C ILE A 452 -30.70 -12.03 -24.44
N THR A 453 -30.78 -13.34 -24.25
CA THR A 453 -29.76 -14.23 -23.70
C THR A 453 -28.52 -14.27 -24.60
N PRO A 454 -27.29 -14.12 -24.09
CA PRO A 454 -26.09 -14.28 -24.90
C PRO A 454 -25.83 -15.76 -25.20
N THR A 455 -25.81 -16.11 -26.49
CA THR A 455 -25.10 -17.28 -27.00
C THR A 455 -23.77 -16.78 -27.56
N THR A 456 -22.68 -17.04 -26.85
CA THR A 456 -21.31 -16.72 -27.26
C THR A 456 -20.70 -17.92 -27.97
N ASP A 457 -20.35 -17.73 -29.25
CA ASP A 457 -19.61 -18.71 -30.08
C ASP A 457 -18.11 -18.77 -29.72
N LYS A 458 -17.79 -18.85 -28.43
CA LYS A 458 -16.58 -19.53 -27.95
C LYS A 458 -17.11 -20.81 -27.33
N PRO A 459 -16.56 -22.00 -27.59
CA PRO A 459 -16.82 -23.14 -26.72
C PRO A 459 -16.12 -22.86 -25.38
N PHE A 460 -16.66 -21.92 -24.60
CA PHE A 460 -16.53 -21.96 -23.16
C PHE A 460 -17.24 -23.25 -22.78
N ASP A 461 -16.49 -24.24 -22.29
CA ASP A 461 -17.10 -25.45 -21.76
C ASP A 461 -18.00 -25.02 -20.60
N VAL A 462 -19.32 -24.95 -20.86
CA VAL A 462 -20.37 -24.47 -19.96
C VAL A 462 -20.48 -25.34 -18.69
N ARG A 463 -19.65 -26.38 -18.55
CA ARG A 463 -19.64 -27.28 -17.40
C ARG A 463 -19.09 -26.65 -16.12
N HIS A 464 -18.35 -25.54 -16.18
CA HIS A 464 -17.77 -24.92 -14.97
C HIS A 464 -17.96 -23.40 -15.01
N LYS A 465 -18.80 -22.88 -14.11
CA LYS A 465 -18.95 -21.44 -13.87
C LYS A 465 -18.33 -21.10 -12.51
N PRO A 466 -17.75 -19.90 -12.34
CA PRO A 466 -17.31 -19.45 -11.02
C PRO A 466 -18.45 -19.49 -10.02
N LYS A 467 -18.19 -19.86 -8.76
CA LYS A 467 -19.25 -20.07 -7.75
C LYS A 467 -20.13 -18.83 -7.56
N TRP A 468 -19.56 -17.64 -7.63
CA TRP A 468 -20.28 -16.37 -7.47
C TRP A 468 -21.27 -16.08 -8.61
N THR A 469 -21.18 -16.76 -9.75
CA THR A 469 -22.19 -16.64 -10.82
C THR A 469 -23.51 -17.32 -10.48
N GLU A 470 -23.52 -18.18 -9.44
CA GLU A 470 -24.72 -18.82 -8.91
C GLU A 470 -25.33 -18.05 -7.72
N ASP A 471 -24.77 -16.91 -7.33
CA ASP A 471 -25.32 -16.11 -6.23
C ASP A 471 -26.73 -15.61 -6.56
N LYS A 472 -27.54 -15.38 -5.52
CA LYS A 472 -28.93 -14.90 -5.66
C LYS A 472 -29.03 -13.63 -6.50
N ASP A 473 -28.01 -12.77 -6.46
CA ASP A 473 -27.90 -11.55 -7.27
C ASP A 473 -27.85 -11.83 -8.79
N PHE A 474 -27.57 -13.07 -9.20
CA PHE A 474 -27.52 -13.53 -10.59
C PHE A 474 -28.58 -14.58 -10.95
N LYS A 475 -29.29 -15.15 -9.95
CA LYS A 475 -30.26 -16.27 -10.14
C LYS A 475 -31.50 -15.91 -10.96
N ASP A 476 -31.88 -14.65 -11.04
CA ASP A 476 -33.12 -14.23 -11.71
C ASP A 476 -32.96 -13.79 -13.18
N GLY A 477 -31.76 -13.96 -13.77
CA GLY A 477 -31.54 -13.75 -15.21
C GLY A 477 -31.79 -12.33 -15.74
N LYS A 478 -32.27 -11.39 -14.91
CA LYS A 478 -32.29 -9.97 -15.23
C LYS A 478 -30.85 -9.46 -15.16
N ILE A 479 -30.18 -9.54 -16.30
CA ILE A 479 -29.04 -8.69 -16.62
C ILE A 479 -29.51 -7.25 -16.34
N MET A 480 -29.13 -6.69 -15.19
CA MET A 480 -29.24 -5.25 -15.01
C MET A 480 -28.27 -4.66 -16.03
N SER A 481 -28.83 -4.09 -17.10
CA SER A 481 -28.09 -3.18 -17.96
C SER A 481 -27.60 -2.06 -17.06
N MET A 482 -26.33 -1.69 -17.21
CA MET A 482 -25.81 -0.42 -16.70
C MET A 482 -26.89 0.64 -16.89
N THR A 483 -27.22 1.36 -15.83
CA THR A 483 -28.12 2.52 -15.94
C THR A 483 -27.60 3.45 -17.04
N PRO A 484 -28.46 4.28 -17.66
CA PRO A 484 -28.00 5.24 -18.66
C PRO A 484 -26.78 6.06 -18.20
N LYS A 485 -26.70 6.37 -16.89
CA LYS A 485 -25.55 7.03 -16.25
C LYS A 485 -24.26 6.19 -16.26
N GLU A 486 -24.33 4.90 -15.94
CA GLU A 486 -23.18 3.98 -15.97
C GLU A 486 -22.73 3.66 -17.39
N THR A 487 -23.68 3.64 -18.34
CA THR A 487 -23.39 3.49 -19.77
C THR A 487 -22.66 4.72 -20.34
N ILE A 488 -22.93 5.91 -19.81
CA ILE A 488 -22.24 7.15 -20.19
C ILE A 488 -20.78 7.16 -19.71
N PHE A 489 -20.49 6.58 -18.54
CA PHE A 489 -19.11 6.43 -18.06
C PHE A 489 -18.27 5.59 -19.03
N GLY A 490 -18.80 4.46 -19.51
CA GLY A 490 -18.13 3.62 -20.52
C GLY A 490 -18.18 4.13 -21.96
N LYS A 491 -18.94 5.20 -22.26
CA LYS A 491 -18.96 5.87 -23.58
C LYS A 491 -18.02 7.07 -23.67
N ASN A 492 -17.62 7.62 -22.53
CA ASN A 492 -16.70 8.76 -22.40
C ASN A 492 -15.27 8.34 -21.99
N LEU A 493 -15.05 7.05 -21.73
CA LEU A 493 -13.77 6.35 -21.86
C LEU A 493 -13.63 5.90 -23.32
#